data_AF-A0A6J4HCS0-F1
#
_entry.id   AF-A0A6J4HCS0-F1
#
_cell.length_a   1.000
_cell.length_b   1.000
_cell.length_c   1.000
_cell.angle_alpha   90.00
_cell.angle_beta   90.00
_cell.angle_gamma   90.00
#
_symmetry.space_group_name_H-M   'P 1'
#
loop_
_entity.id
_entity.type
_entity.pdbx_description
1 polymer ?
#
loop_
_entity_poly.entity_id
_entity_poly.type
_entity_poly.pdbx_seq_one_letter_code
_entity_poly.pdbx_strand_id
1 'polypeptide(L)'
;MYRFFPQTVLLLWLCCGAYTASRAQLLRDADTQGVLRQAIDRIYNFQFAEAEPLIGTIRSRYPQHPVSPMLVALKLYWQGMPLRKDKPEYAEYLRYVHLTLRQADAMLDKDERDPEGTFFA
;
A
#
# COMPACT_ATOMS: atom_id res chain seq x y z
N MET A 1 4.99 -46.28 36.48
CA MET A 1 6.22 -45.90 35.73
C MET A 1 6.06 -46.58 34.38
N TYR A 2 5.58 -45.94 33.30
CA TYR A 2 6.22 -44.89 32.51
C TYR A 2 5.15 -43.99 31.85
N ARG A 3 5.38 -42.67 31.87
CA ARG A 3 4.59 -41.65 31.14
C ARG A 3 4.93 -41.75 29.65
N PHE A 4 3.96 -42.14 28.82
CA PHE A 4 4.08 -42.11 27.35
C PHE A 4 3.12 -41.05 26.79
N PHE A 5 3.61 -39.81 26.70
CA PHE A 5 3.28 -38.78 25.70
C PHE A 5 4.07 -37.51 26.05
N PRO A 6 4.56 -36.68 25.09
CA PRO A 6 4.00 -36.50 23.75
C PRO A 6 5.05 -36.21 22.65
N GLN A 7 5.40 -37.17 21.79
CA GLN A 7 6.14 -36.86 20.56
C GLN A 7 5.26 -36.18 19.49
N THR A 8 3.94 -36.25 19.63
CA THR A 8 2.97 -35.64 18.70
C THR A 8 2.81 -34.13 18.89
N VAL A 9 3.04 -33.60 20.10
CA VAL A 9 2.98 -32.15 20.37
C VAL A 9 4.17 -31.42 19.72
N LEU A 10 5.32 -32.09 19.61
CA LEU A 10 6.52 -31.53 19.00
C LEU A 10 6.37 -31.34 17.47
N LEU A 11 5.66 -32.26 16.80
CA LEU A 11 5.38 -32.19 15.36
C LEU A 11 4.36 -31.09 15.00
N LEU A 12 3.37 -30.84 15.86
CA LEU A 12 2.40 -29.75 15.70
C LEU A 12 3.04 -28.36 15.89
N TRP A 13 4.07 -28.25 16.73
CA TRP A 13 4.81 -27.00 16.94
C TRP A 13 5.74 -26.65 15.75
N LEU A 14 6.32 -27.67 15.10
CA LEU A 14 7.14 -27.52 13.90
C LEU A 14 6.35 -27.11 12.65
N CYS A 15 5.10 -27.57 12.49
CA CYS A 15 4.26 -27.17 11.37
C CYS A 15 3.64 -25.77 11.53
N CYS A 16 3.55 -25.23 12.75
CA CYS A 16 2.94 -23.92 13.00
C CYS A 16 3.95 -22.77 13.01
N GLY A 17 5.24 -23.06 13.20
CA GLY A 17 6.30 -22.05 13.45
C GLY A 17 6.87 -21.32 12.23
N ALA A 18 6.43 -21.59 11.00
CA ALA A 18 7.09 -21.08 9.78
C ALA A 18 6.17 -20.32 8.81
N TYR A 19 5.03 -19.81 9.26
CA TYR A 19 4.28 -18.80 8.51
C TYR A 19 4.68 -17.39 8.97
N THR A 20 5.97 -17.07 8.95
CA THR A 20 6.33 -15.66 8.75
C THR A 20 5.99 -15.37 7.29
N ALA A 21 4.72 -15.07 7.02
CA ALA A 21 4.34 -14.43 5.78
C ALA A 21 5.19 -13.17 5.70
N SER A 22 6.26 -13.24 4.92
CA SER A 22 7.08 -12.09 4.57
C SER A 22 6.08 -11.03 4.13
N ARG A 23 5.86 -9.98 4.94
CA ARG A 23 5.06 -8.83 4.54
C ARG A 23 5.65 -8.39 3.21
N ALA A 24 4.93 -8.58 2.12
CA ALA A 24 5.35 -8.05 0.82
C ALA A 24 5.36 -6.54 0.99
N GLN A 25 6.55 -5.99 1.21
CA GLN A 25 6.81 -4.56 1.32
C GLN A 25 6.98 -4.04 -0.11
N LEU A 26 6.26 -2.98 -0.45
CA LEU A 26 6.40 -2.28 -1.73
C LEU A 26 7.88 -1.90 -1.99
N LEU A 27 8.62 -1.55 -0.95
CA LEU A 27 10.05 -1.20 -1.00
C LEU A 27 10.96 -2.37 -1.45
N ARG A 28 10.48 -3.61 -1.38
CA ARG A 28 11.24 -4.82 -1.79
C ARG A 28 10.69 -5.47 -3.06
N ASP A 29 9.59 -4.96 -3.61
CA ASP A 29 8.96 -5.47 -4.82
C ASP A 29 9.39 -4.65 -6.03
N ALA A 30 10.48 -5.08 -6.67
CA ALA A 30 11.06 -4.40 -7.83
C ALA A 30 10.08 -4.31 -9.02
N ASP A 31 9.24 -5.32 -9.23
CA ASP A 31 8.27 -5.34 -10.32
C ASP A 31 7.22 -4.25 -10.11
N THR A 32 6.67 -4.14 -8.90
CA THR A 32 5.70 -3.07 -8.59
C THR A 32 6.35 -1.71 -8.60
N GLN A 33 7.61 -1.57 -8.17
CA GLN A 33 8.34 -0.31 -8.30
C GLN A 33 8.46 0.15 -9.76
N GLY A 34 8.64 -0.79 -10.70
CA GLY A 34 8.62 -0.50 -12.13
C GLY A 34 7.26 0.02 -12.61
N VAL A 35 6.15 -0.57 -12.14
CA VAL A 35 4.79 -0.10 -12.46
C VAL A 35 4.50 1.26 -11.81
N LEU A 36 4.93 1.45 -10.56
CA LEU A 36 4.82 2.69 -9.81
C LEU A 36 5.52 3.84 -10.53
N ARG A 37 6.76 3.62 -10.99
CA ARG A 37 7.51 4.63 -11.75
C ARG A 37 6.77 5.02 -13.02
N GLN A 38 6.29 4.04 -13.78
CA GLN A 38 5.51 4.31 -14.99
C GLN A 38 4.25 5.11 -14.66
N ALA A 39 3.51 4.78 -13.60
CA ALA A 39 2.30 5.51 -13.22
C ALA A 39 2.62 6.99 -12.91
N ILE A 40 3.69 7.23 -12.14
CA ILE A 40 4.16 8.57 -11.80
C ILE A 40 4.57 9.35 -13.07
N ASP A 41 5.34 8.72 -13.96
CA ASP A 41 5.76 9.32 -15.23
C ASP A 41 4.55 9.70 -16.09
N ARG A 42 3.52 8.85 -16.16
CA ARG A 42 2.28 9.17 -16.88
C ARG A 42 1.54 10.34 -16.24
N ILE A 43 1.44 10.40 -14.92
CA ILE A 43 0.79 11.51 -14.21
C ILE A 43 1.49 12.84 -14.51
N TYR A 44 2.82 12.91 -14.37
CA TYR A 44 3.57 14.13 -14.63
C TYR A 44 3.55 14.57 -16.10
N ASN A 45 3.37 13.63 -17.02
CA ASN A 45 3.18 13.92 -18.45
C ASN A 45 1.70 14.17 -18.83
N PHE A 46 0.80 14.33 -17.86
CA PHE A 46 -0.64 14.55 -18.07
C PHE A 46 -1.35 13.42 -18.86
N GLN A 47 -0.78 12.21 -18.84
CA GLN A 47 -1.29 10.99 -19.47
C GLN A 47 -2.15 10.19 -18.48
N PHE A 48 -3.25 10.79 -18.04
CA PHE A 48 -4.04 10.26 -16.93
C PHE A 48 -4.79 8.96 -17.27
N ALA A 49 -5.22 8.81 -18.52
CA ALA A 49 -5.89 7.59 -18.99
C ALA A 49 -4.95 6.38 -18.95
N GLU A 50 -3.66 6.61 -19.23
CA GLU A 50 -2.59 5.61 -19.18
C GLU A 50 -2.12 5.34 -17.75
N ALA A 51 -2.20 6.34 -16.85
CA ALA A 51 -1.88 6.16 -15.44
C ALA A 51 -2.91 5.26 -14.71
N GLU A 52 -4.20 5.41 -15.00
CA GLU A 52 -5.29 4.71 -14.30
C GLU A 52 -5.13 3.17 -14.23
N PRO A 53 -4.87 2.43 -15.32
CA PRO A 53 -4.69 0.98 -15.25
C PRO A 53 -3.43 0.57 -14.49
N LEU A 54 -2.37 1.40 -14.49
CA LEU A 54 -1.16 1.15 -13.70
C LEU A 54 -1.44 1.29 -12.21
N ILE A 55 -2.18 2.33 -11.80
CA ILE A 55 -2.66 2.50 -10.42
C ILE A 55 -3.56 1.32 -10.02
N GLY A 56 -4.44 0.86 -10.92
CA GLY A 56 -5.30 -0.30 -10.72
C GLY A 56 -4.51 -1.60 -10.49
N THR A 57 -3.41 -1.79 -11.22
CA THR A 57 -2.50 -2.94 -11.07
C THR A 57 -1.84 -2.92 -9.68
N ILE A 58 -1.32 -1.77 -9.27
CA ILE A 58 -0.71 -1.61 -7.94
C ILE A 58 -1.75 -1.86 -6.83
N ARG A 59 -2.95 -1.31 -6.97
CA ARG A 59 -4.06 -1.50 -6.01
C ARG A 59 -4.47 -2.96 -5.88
N SER A 60 -4.46 -3.71 -6.98
CA SER A 60 -4.84 -5.13 -6.96
C SER A 60 -3.81 -5.98 -6.21
N ARG A 61 -2.54 -5.61 -6.29
CA ARG A 61 -1.45 -6.28 -5.56
C ARG A 61 -1.37 -5.82 -4.10
N TYR A 62 -1.70 -4.56 -3.82
CA TYR A 62 -1.60 -3.93 -2.50
C TYR A 62 -2.90 -3.22 -2.07
N PRO A 63 -4.00 -3.95 -1.85
CA PRO A 63 -5.35 -3.36 -1.70
C PRO A 63 -5.55 -2.47 -0.46
N GLN A 64 -4.72 -2.60 0.57
CA GLN A 64 -4.79 -1.80 1.81
C GLN A 64 -3.58 -0.89 2.00
N HIS A 65 -2.68 -0.82 1.03
CA HIS A 65 -1.45 -0.05 1.14
C HIS A 65 -1.68 1.42 0.72
N PRO A 66 -1.09 2.41 1.42
CA PRO A 66 -1.28 3.84 1.16
C PRO A 66 -0.83 4.31 -0.23
N VAL A 67 0.03 3.56 -0.93
CA VAL A 67 0.53 3.92 -2.27
C VAL A 67 -0.58 4.19 -3.29
N SER A 68 -1.64 3.37 -3.33
CA SER A 68 -2.69 3.52 -4.34
C SER A 68 -3.52 4.78 -4.15
N PRO A 69 -4.09 5.08 -2.97
CA PRO A 69 -4.77 6.35 -2.77
C PRO A 69 -3.82 7.55 -2.91
N MET A 70 -2.53 7.43 -2.55
CA MET A 70 -1.55 8.49 -2.80
C MET A 70 -1.43 8.81 -4.29
N LEU A 71 -1.30 7.78 -5.14
CA LEU A 71 -1.22 7.97 -6.60
C LEU A 71 -2.50 8.59 -7.17
N VAL A 72 -3.67 8.22 -6.65
CA VAL A 72 -4.93 8.83 -7.08
C VAL A 72 -4.99 10.30 -6.66
N ALA A 73 -4.57 10.65 -5.44
CA ALA A 73 -4.49 12.03 -4.98
C ALA A 73 -3.52 12.85 -5.86
N LEU A 74 -2.35 12.30 -6.17
CA LEU A 74 -1.37 12.93 -7.07
C LEU A 74 -1.96 13.18 -8.46
N LYS A 75 -2.64 12.18 -9.04
CA LYS A 75 -3.32 12.31 -10.33
C LYS A 75 -4.36 13.43 -10.31
N LEU A 76 -5.24 13.46 -9.29
CA LEU A 76 -6.28 14.48 -9.15
C LEU A 76 -5.69 15.89 -9.00
N TYR A 77 -4.60 16.02 -8.25
CA TYR A 77 -3.89 17.29 -8.10
C TYR A 77 -3.41 17.83 -9.46
N TRP A 78 -2.69 17.00 -10.22
CA TRP A 78 -2.15 17.41 -11.53
C TRP A 78 -3.25 17.63 -12.57
N GLN A 79 -4.28 16.80 -12.58
CA GLN A 79 -5.41 16.93 -13.50
C GLN A 79 -6.26 18.18 -13.24
N GLY A 80 -6.37 18.61 -11.98
CA GLY A 80 -7.21 19.72 -11.57
C GLY A 80 -6.50 21.08 -11.52
N MET A 81 -5.27 21.23 -12.00
CA MET A 81 -4.46 22.45 -11.79
C MET A 81 -5.06 23.70 -12.48
N PRO A 82 -5.26 24.83 -11.75
CA PRO A 82 -5.11 24.98 -10.31
C PRO A 82 -6.27 24.33 -9.54
N LEU A 83 -5.95 23.46 -8.57
CA LEU A 83 -6.95 22.72 -7.80
C LEU A 83 -7.58 23.63 -6.74
N ARG A 84 -8.72 24.26 -7.09
CA ARG A 84 -9.39 25.23 -6.23
C ARG A 84 -10.29 24.57 -5.18
N LYS A 85 -10.28 25.11 -3.96
CA LYS A 85 -11.03 24.58 -2.82
C LYS A 85 -12.56 24.64 -2.96
N ASP A 86 -13.08 25.53 -3.79
CA ASP A 86 -14.51 25.70 -4.06
C ASP A 86 -15.05 24.72 -5.12
N LYS A 87 -14.20 23.83 -5.64
CA LYS A 87 -14.53 22.87 -6.69
C LYS A 87 -14.67 21.45 -6.12
N PRO A 88 -15.61 20.63 -6.64
CA PRO A 88 -15.86 19.29 -6.13
C PRO A 88 -14.63 18.37 -6.21
N GLU A 89 -13.76 18.57 -7.21
CA GLU A 89 -12.51 17.83 -7.40
C GLU A 89 -11.57 17.97 -6.20
N TYR A 90 -11.60 19.10 -5.49
CA TYR A 90 -10.81 19.30 -4.27
C TYR A 90 -11.27 18.40 -3.13
N ALA A 91 -12.59 18.19 -2.98
CA ALA A 91 -13.12 17.28 -1.97
C ALA A 91 -12.73 15.83 -2.27
N GLU A 92 -12.71 15.43 -3.55
CA GLU A 92 -12.26 14.10 -3.94
C GLU A 92 -10.76 13.92 -3.71
N TYR A 93 -9.94 14.91 -4.06
CA TYR A 93 -8.51 14.92 -3.75
C TYR A 93 -8.26 14.72 -2.25
N LEU A 94 -8.92 15.52 -1.39
CA LEU A 94 -8.78 15.42 0.07
C LEU A 94 -9.22 14.05 0.60
N ARG A 95 -10.27 13.45 0.03
CA ARG A 95 -10.72 12.10 0.41
C ARG A 95 -9.60 11.08 0.21
N TYR A 96 -8.85 11.15 -0.88
CA TYR A 96 -7.74 10.24 -1.14
C TYR A 96 -6.49 10.55 -0.30
N VAL A 97 -6.21 11.83 -0.01
CA VAL A 97 -5.16 12.21 0.96
C VAL A 97 -5.48 11.61 2.34
N HIS A 98 -6.69 11.80 2.85
CA HIS A 98 -7.10 11.23 4.13
C HIS A 98 -7.13 9.70 4.13
N LEU A 99 -7.47 9.07 3.01
CA LEU A 99 -7.37 7.61 2.89
C LEU A 99 -5.92 7.12 2.94
N THR A 100 -4.99 7.85 2.31
CA THR A 100 -3.55 7.58 2.38
C THR A 100 -3.07 7.62 3.84
N LEU A 101 -3.36 8.70 4.55
CA LEU A 101 -2.97 8.88 5.95
C LEU A 101 -3.54 7.76 6.85
N ARG A 102 -4.84 7.47 6.74
CA ARG A 102 -5.44 6.38 7.54
C ARG A 102 -4.82 5.01 7.28
N GLN A 103 -4.39 4.74 6.04
CA GLN A 103 -3.71 3.49 5.72
C GLN A 103 -2.28 3.46 6.24
N ALA A 104 -1.58 4.59 6.23
CA ALA A 104 -0.27 4.75 6.85
C ALA A 104 -0.34 4.56 8.38
N ASP A 105 -1.30 5.23 9.05
CA ASP A 105 -1.57 5.06 10.48
C ASP A 105 -1.84 3.59 10.83
N ALA A 106 -2.68 2.91 10.05
CA ALA A 106 -2.96 1.49 10.25
C ALA A 106 -1.73 0.56 10.03
N MET A 107 -0.69 1.03 9.33
CA MET A 107 0.60 0.33 9.25
C MET A 107 1.42 0.57 10.52
N LEU A 108 1.47 1.82 10.99
CA LEU A 108 2.20 2.22 12.20
C LEU A 108 1.57 1.63 13.48
N ASP A 109 0.25 1.50 13.56
CA ASP A 109 -0.46 0.81 14.65
C ASP A 109 -0.03 -0.66 14.78
N LYS A 110 0.40 -1.28 13.66
CA LYS A 110 0.86 -2.68 13.63
C LYS A 110 2.35 -2.82 13.89
N ASP A 111 3.13 -1.81 13.50
CA ASP A 111 4.57 -1.71 13.72
C ASP A 111 4.98 -0.24 13.64
N GLU A 112 5.24 0.38 14.79
CA GLU A 112 5.61 1.79 14.90
C GLU A 112 6.91 2.13 14.14
N ARG A 113 7.70 1.12 13.76
CA ARG A 113 8.95 1.27 13.00
C ARG A 113 8.80 0.84 11.54
N ASP A 114 7.57 0.67 11.05
CA ASP A 114 7.33 0.33 9.66
C ASP A 114 7.85 1.46 8.75
N PRO A 115 8.81 1.19 7.85
CA PRO A 115 9.43 2.22 7.02
C PRO A 115 8.47 2.78 5.97
N GLU A 116 7.53 1.97 5.47
CA GLU A 116 6.50 2.43 4.54
C GLU A 116 5.46 3.25 5.30
N GLY A 117 4.99 2.77 6.45
CA GLY A 117 4.09 3.54 7.32
C GLY A 117 4.64 4.93 7.64
N THR A 118 5.93 5.02 8.00
CA THR A 118 6.62 6.29 8.29
C THR A 118 6.73 7.19 7.06
N PHE A 119 6.90 6.62 5.87
CA PHE A 119 7.03 7.40 4.63
C PHE A 119 5.70 8.05 4.21
N PHE A 120 4.56 7.40 4.47
CA PHE A 120 3.25 7.87 4.01
C PHE A 120 2.44 8.67 5.06
N ALA A 121 2.87 8.69 6.33
CA ALA A 121 2.22 9.40 7.42
C ALA A 121 2.53 10.91 7.44
#